data_AF-A0A0X8JXK1-F1
#
_entry.id   AF-A0A0X8JXK1-F1
#
_cell.length_a   1.000
_cell.length_b   1.000
_cell.length_c   1.000
_cell.angle_alpha   90.00
_cell.angle_beta   90.00
_cell.angle_gamma   90.00
#
_symmetry.space_group_name_H-M   'P 1'
#
loop_
_entity.id
_entity.type
_entity.pdbx_description
1 polymer ?
#
loop_
_entity_poly.entity_id
_entity_poly.type
_entity_poly.pdbx_seq_one_letter_code
_entity_poly.pdbx_strand_id
1 'polypeptide(L)' 'MKLNYEDKVQIYELRKQGQSFKQLSKRFSVDVSGLKYMMKLIDRYGIDIVKKGMNRYYSPELKQQTN' A
#
# COMPACT_ATOMS: atom_id res chain seq x y z
N MET A 1 11.83 5.77 3.69
CA MET A 1 11.61 4.47 4.38
C MET A 1 10.50 3.74 3.66
N LYS A 2 10.57 2.43 3.45
CA LYS A 2 9.46 1.64 2.86
C LYS A 2 8.56 1.16 4.01
N LEU A 3 7.24 1.33 3.87
CA LEU A 3 6.26 0.78 4.82
C LEU A 3 6.29 -0.75 4.80
N ASN A 4 6.44 -1.37 5.96
CA ASN A 4 6.31 -2.80 6.14
C ASN A 4 4.83 -3.22 6.03
N TYR A 5 4.57 -4.52 5.90
CA TYR A 5 3.19 -5.03 5.84
C TYR A 5 2.39 -4.60 7.06
N GLU A 6 2.97 -4.76 8.25
CA GLU A 6 2.35 -4.37 9.53
C GLU A 6 2.03 -2.88 9.57
N ASP A 7 2.94 -2.01 9.12
CA ASP A 7 2.68 -0.57 9.04
C ASP A 7 1.47 -0.27 8.14
N LYS A 8 1.36 -0.93 6.99
CA LYS A 8 0.26 -0.71 6.04
C LYS A 8 -1.08 -1.16 6.62
N VAL A 9 -1.10 -2.29 7.33
CA VAL A 9 -2.29 -2.79 8.03
C VAL A 9 -2.69 -1.82 9.14
N GLN A 10 -1.74 -1.40 9.98
CA GLN A 10 -1.99 -0.47 11.07
C GLN A 10 -2.51 0.89 10.57
N ILE A 11 -1.94 1.43 9.49
CA ILE A 11 -2.42 2.65 8.85
C ILE A 11 -3.87 2.49 8.37
N TYR A 12 -4.22 1.35 7.77
CA TYR A 12 -5.58 1.08 7.29
C TYR A 12 -6.60 1.06 8.42
N GLU A 13 -6.28 0.36 9.52
CA GLU A 13 -7.13 0.31 10.72
C GLU A 13 -7.30 1.68 11.37
N LEU A 14 -6.20 2.42 11.58
CA LEU A 14 -6.25 3.78 12.11
C LEU A 14 -7.07 4.71 11.22
N ARG A 15 -7.00 4.53 9.90
CA ARG A 15 -7.80 5.30 8.95
C ARG A 15 -9.29 4.98 9.07
N LYS A 16 -9.67 3.71 9.29
CA LYS A 16 -11.06 3.28 9.55
C LYS A 16 -11.58 3.81 10.89
N GLN A 17 -10.71 3.96 11.88
CA GLN A 17 -11.01 4.62 13.16
C GLN A 17 -11.17 6.15 13.06
N GLY A 18 -10.99 6.73 11.86
CA GLY A 18 -11.22 8.16 11.61
C GLY A 18 -9.99 9.05 11.74
N GLN A 19 -8.78 8.50 11.88
CA GLN A 19 -7.58 9.35 11.88
C GLN A 19 -7.37 10.07 10.55
N SER A 20 -6.86 11.31 10.64
CA SER A 20 -6.57 12.11 9.46
C SER A 20 -5.30 11.64 8.75
N PHE A 21 -5.26 11.80 7.43
CA PHE A 21 -4.05 11.50 6.65
C PHE A 21 -2.84 12.34 7.07
N LYS A 22 -3.05 13.57 7.57
CA LYS A 22 -1.97 14.45 8.01
C LYS A 22 -1.30 13.91 9.29
N GLN A 23 -2.09 13.39 10.23
CA GLN A 23 -1.57 12.73 11.44
C GLN A 23 -0.82 11.45 11.11
N LEU A 24 -1.39 10.60 10.24
CA LEU A 24 -0.76 9.36 9.79
C LEU A 24 0.54 9.64 9.01
N SER A 25 0.53 10.62 8.12
CA SER A 25 1.70 11.06 7.36
C SER A 25 2.86 11.46 8.27
N LYS A 26 2.58 12.26 9.31
CA LYS A 26 3.59 12.66 10.29
C LYS A 26 4.09 11.49 11.14
N ARG A 27 3.20 10.59 11.56
CA ARG A 27 3.55 9.45 12.42
C ARG A 27 4.43 8.43 11.71
N PHE A 28 4.09 8.11 10.46
CA PHE A 28 4.78 7.08 9.68
C PHE A 28 5.84 7.65 8.74
N SER A 29 6.07 8.97 8.76
CA SER A 29 7.01 9.68 7.88
C SER A 29 6.79 9.36 6.38
N VAL A 30 5.52 9.31 5.96
CA VAL A 30 5.10 9.03 4.58
C VAL A 30 4.28 10.19 4.03
N ASP A 31 4.32 10.39 2.73
CA ASP A 31 3.54 11.43 2.09
C ASP A 31 2.03 11.09 2.08
N VAL A 32 1.20 12.12 2.13
CA VAL A 32 -0.27 11.98 2.14
C VAL A 32 -0.78 11.34 0.84
N SER A 33 -0.13 11.59 -0.30
CA SER A 33 -0.49 10.99 -1.59
C SER A 33 -0.31 9.48 -1.59
N GLY A 34 0.80 8.97 -1.03
CA GLY A 34 1.10 7.56 -0.89
C GLY A 34 0.10 6.86 0.01
N LEU A 35 -0.29 7.50 1.11
CA LEU A 35 -1.37 7.00 1.98
C LEU A 35 -2.71 6.92 1.25
N LYS A 36 -3.09 7.97 0.50
CA LYS A 36 -4.32 7.96 -0.32
C LYS A 36 -4.30 6.84 -1.37
N TYR A 37 -3.17 6.66 -2.03
CA TYR A 37 -3.00 5.62 -3.05
C TYR A 37 -3.12 4.23 -2.44
N MET A 38 -2.42 3.98 -1.33
CA MET A 38 -2.49 2.71 -0.61
C MET A 38 -3.92 2.37 -0.17
N MET A 39 -4.67 3.34 0.38
CA MET A 39 -6.06 3.12 0.78
C MET A 39 -6.94 2.73 -0.42
N LYS A 40 -6.79 3.42 -1.56
CA LYS A 40 -7.54 3.05 -2.78
C LYS A 40 -7.24 1.64 -3.26
N LEU A 41 -5.99 1.18 -3.13
CA LEU A 41 -5.63 -0.19 -3.50
C LEU A 41 -6.29 -1.22 -2.57
N ILE A 42 -6.25 -0.97 -1.25
CA ILE A 42 -6.87 -1.85 -0.26
C ILE A 42 -8.39 -1.86 -0.43
N ASP A 43 -9.03 -0.70 -0.64
CA ASP A 43 -10.48 -0.61 -0.83
C ASP A 43 -10.95 -1.32 -2.11
N ARG A 44 -10.10 -1.39 -3.15
CA ARG A 44 -10.42 -2.07 -4.41
C ARG A 44 -10.19 -3.57 -4.38
N TYR A 45 -9.07 -4.01 -3.80
CA TYR A 45 -8.59 -5.39 -3.92
C TYR A 45 -8.56 -6.16 -2.60
N GLY A 46 -8.95 -5.53 -1.49
CA GLY A 46 -8.83 -6.08 -0.14
C GLY A 46 -7.45 -5.87 0.47
N ILE A 47 -7.33 -6.16 1.76
CA ILE A 47 -6.10 -5.97 2.55
C ILE A 47 -4.96 -6.91 2.11
N ASP A 48 -5.29 -8.05 1.49
CA ASP A 48 -4.30 -9.02 1.02
C ASP A 48 -3.34 -8.44 -0.02
N ILE A 49 -3.75 -7.39 -0.75
CA ILE A 49 -2.89 -6.73 -1.74
C ILE A 49 -1.62 -6.11 -1.13
N VAL A 50 -1.65 -5.77 0.17
CA VAL A 50 -0.48 -5.21 0.86
C VAL A 50 0.44 -6.30 1.43
N LYS A 51 0.00 -7.57 1.46
CA LYS A 51 0.76 -8.71 1.97
C LYS A 51 2.00 -8.98 1.13
N LYS A 52 3.13 -9.17 1.82
CA LYS A 52 4.41 -9.49 1.18
C LYS A 52 4.32 -10.87 0.52
N GLY A 53 4.75 -10.97 -0.74
CA GLY A 53 4.74 -12.22 -1.51
C GLY A 53 3.74 -12.26 -2.67
N MET A 54 2.85 -11.26 -2.79
CA MET A 54 1.93 -11.12 -3.92
C MET A 54 2.45 -10.25 -5.07
N ASN A 55 3.71 -9.80 -5.01
CA ASN A 55 4.35 -9.18 -6.16
C ASN A 55 4.52 -10.26 -7.24
N ARG A 56 3.56 -10.34 -8.17
CA ARG A 56 3.68 -11.17 -9.35
C ARG A 56 4.87 -10.65 -10.15
N TYR A 57 6.00 -11.33 -10.03
CA TYR A 57 7.13 -11.06 -10.90
C TYR A 57 6.73 -11.47 -12.30
N TYR A 58 6.65 -10.51 -13.22
CA TYR A 58 6.47 -10.82 -14.62
C TYR A 58 7.74 -11.48 -15.15
N SER A 59 7.58 -12.68 -15.71
CA SER A 59 8.69 -13.45 -16.27
C SER A 59 9.32 -12.70 -17.45
N PRO A 60 10.60 -12.92 -17.74
CA PRO A 60 11.29 -12.26 -18.86
C PRO A 60 10.58 -12.46 -20.20
N GLU A 61 9.96 -13.61 -20.41
CA GLU A 61 9.27 -13.97 -21.66
C GLU A 61 8.03 -13.10 -21.88
N LEU A 62 7.25 -12.82 -20.81
CA LEU A 62 6.10 -11.94 -20.89
C LEU A 62 6.51 -10.50 -21.21
N LYS A 63 7.67 -10.06 -20.71
CA LYS A 63 8.21 -8.71 -20.99
C LYS A 63 8.70 -8.58 -22.43
N GLN A 64 9.21 -9.66 -23.03
CA GLN A 64 9.73 -9.66 -24.40
C GLN A 64 8.61 -9.73 -25.46
N GLN A 65 7.43 -10.27 -25.15
CA GLN A 65 6.28 -10.34 -26.08
C GLN A 65 5.65 -8.99 -26.44
N THR A 66 6.05 -7.89 -25.78
CA THR A 66 5.46 -6.56 -26.02
C THR A 66 6.36 -5.63 -26.85
N ASN A 67 7.47 -6.14 -27.40
CA ASN A 67 8.38 -5.42 -28.31
C ASN A 67 8.04 -5.63 -29.78
#